data_AF-A0A3C2CXC9-F1
#
_entry.id   AF-A0A3C2CXC9-F1
#
_cell.length_a   1.000
_cell.length_b   1.000
_cell.length_c   1.000
_cell.angle_alpha   90.00
_cell.angle_beta   90.00
_cell.angle_gamma   90.00
#
_symmetry.space_group_name_H-M   'P 1'
#
loop_
_entity.id
_entity.type
_entity.pdbx_description
1 polymer ?
#
loop_
_entity_poly.entity_id
_entity_poly.type
_entity_poly.pdbx_seq_one_letter_code
_entity_poly.pdbx_strand_id
1 'polypeptide(L)'
;MNPLAGALIEIGFEGGPGTAAGLRSTFEHLGFEEGASLALGLATSGIIAGLISGVILVNWAVRKGITKQAKKSSELSDTEKKGVYSENDQPAGHLTTRSESIDSLTINFVFIFLSIGIGMILLKGLVMLENATWGNAYDVRVLEHLPLFPLALLGGVLIQVLYTRFIPQKLIDKKMMMRIQGFALDLLIVSAIATISLAGIGEHIYVFLILFAAGVSWNLFSFVFLAKKMLPDYWVERGILDYGQSIAMTTTGLMLLQMVDPEKETPAFDSFGYKQIIFEPIVGGGLFTAASMPLINAFGPVSVLIGTGTLMALWGGVGLFYFGKKQKNDK
;
A
#
# COMPACT_ATOMS: atom_id res chain seq x y z
N MET A 1 15.79 -20.53 -10.09
CA MET A 1 14.88 -19.52 -9.48
C MET A 1 15.23 -18.19 -10.13
N ASN A 2 14.28 -17.49 -10.75
CA ASN A 2 14.54 -16.20 -11.38
C ASN A 2 14.95 -15.16 -10.30
N PRO A 3 16.11 -14.46 -10.41
CA PRO A 3 16.52 -13.44 -9.43
C PRO A 3 15.49 -12.34 -9.18
N LEU A 4 14.67 -12.02 -10.19
CA LEU A 4 13.60 -11.01 -10.08
C LEU A 4 12.51 -11.43 -9.09
N ALA A 5 12.43 -12.72 -8.74
CA ALA A 5 11.50 -13.22 -7.72
C ALA A 5 11.70 -12.53 -6.35
N GLY A 6 12.90 -11.97 -6.08
CA GLY A 6 13.17 -11.22 -4.86
C GLY A 6 12.34 -9.94 -4.71
N ALA A 7 11.84 -9.36 -5.81
CA ALA A 7 10.97 -8.19 -5.78
C ALA A 7 9.50 -8.52 -5.45
N LEU A 8 9.11 -9.80 -5.53
CA LEU A 8 7.70 -10.20 -5.49
C LEU A 8 7.05 -10.00 -4.12
N ILE A 9 7.81 -10.03 -3.02
CA ILE A 9 7.25 -9.74 -1.69
C ILE A 9 6.81 -8.29 -1.63
N GLU A 10 7.66 -7.35 -2.02
CA GLU A 10 7.34 -5.92 -2.04
C GLU A 10 6.18 -5.62 -3.01
N ILE A 11 6.22 -6.19 -4.22
CA ILE A 11 5.19 -5.99 -5.24
C ILE A 11 3.84 -6.58 -4.81
N GLY A 12 3.86 -7.79 -4.24
CA GLY A 12 2.66 -8.54 -3.90
C GLY A 12 2.05 -8.15 -2.56
N PHE A 13 2.86 -8.02 -1.51
CA PHE A 13 2.36 -7.69 -0.17
C PHE A 13 2.04 -6.20 -0.11
N GLU A 14 2.97 -5.35 0.31
CA GLU A 14 2.69 -3.94 0.53
C GLU A 14 2.20 -3.20 -0.73
N GLY A 15 2.71 -3.57 -1.92
CA GLY A 15 2.21 -3.04 -3.19
C GLY A 15 0.80 -3.54 -3.57
N GLY A 16 0.40 -4.71 -3.08
CA GLY A 16 -0.92 -5.29 -3.28
C GLY A 16 -1.26 -5.68 -4.73
N PRO A 17 -2.51 -6.12 -4.96
CA PRO A 17 -2.95 -6.59 -6.28
C PRO A 17 -2.85 -5.52 -7.36
N GLY A 18 -3.03 -4.25 -6.99
CA GLY A 18 -2.97 -3.12 -7.92
C GLY A 18 -1.58 -2.92 -8.52
N THR A 19 -0.55 -2.97 -7.69
CA THR A 19 0.83 -2.86 -8.12
C THR A 19 1.25 -4.09 -8.94
N ALA A 20 0.90 -5.29 -8.49
CA ALA A 20 1.17 -6.53 -9.22
C ALA A 20 0.57 -6.52 -10.63
N ALA A 21 -0.68 -6.08 -10.77
CA ALA A 21 -1.35 -5.95 -12.06
C ALA A 21 -0.72 -4.83 -12.92
N GLY A 22 -0.39 -3.69 -12.32
CA GLY A 22 0.22 -2.55 -13.00
C GLY A 22 1.63 -2.82 -13.52
N LEU A 23 2.34 -3.79 -12.95
CA LEU A 23 3.69 -4.20 -13.36
C LEU A 23 3.73 -5.34 -14.37
N ARG A 24 2.58 -5.84 -14.84
CA ARG A 24 2.51 -7.00 -15.75
C ARG A 24 3.36 -6.83 -17.01
N SER A 25 3.31 -5.67 -17.65
CA SER A 25 4.15 -5.38 -18.81
C SER A 25 5.64 -5.42 -18.45
N THR A 26 6.03 -4.95 -17.27
CA THR A 26 7.42 -5.01 -16.80
C THR A 26 7.88 -6.45 -16.59
N PHE A 27 7.02 -7.34 -16.08
CA PHE A 27 7.31 -8.78 -16.00
C PHE A 27 7.56 -9.39 -17.38
N GLU A 28 6.72 -9.08 -18.37
CA GLU A 28 6.85 -9.55 -19.76
C GLU A 28 8.15 -9.07 -20.40
N HIS A 29 8.46 -7.76 -20.30
CA HIS A 29 9.67 -7.18 -20.89
C HIS A 29 10.97 -7.73 -20.28
N LEU A 30 10.95 -8.07 -18.98
CA LEU A 30 12.10 -8.63 -18.28
C LEU A 30 12.20 -10.17 -18.39
N GLY A 31 11.34 -10.81 -19.20
CA GLY A 31 11.36 -12.27 -19.41
C GLY A 31 10.98 -13.06 -18.16
N PHE A 32 10.10 -12.51 -17.31
CA PHE A 32 9.58 -13.16 -16.11
C PHE A 32 8.05 -13.10 -16.06
N GLU A 33 7.38 -13.53 -17.13
CA GLU A 33 5.93 -13.46 -17.31
C GLU A 33 5.16 -14.15 -16.17
N GLU A 34 5.63 -15.30 -15.70
CA GLU A 34 5.02 -16.06 -14.60
C GLU A 34 5.08 -15.28 -13.28
N GLY A 35 6.04 -14.36 -13.15
CA GLY A 35 6.21 -13.47 -12.01
C GLY A 35 4.97 -12.62 -11.74
N ALA A 36 4.24 -12.20 -12.76
CA ALA A 36 3.01 -11.44 -12.59
C ALA A 36 1.92 -12.26 -11.88
N SER A 37 1.77 -13.54 -12.26
CA SER A 37 0.81 -14.45 -11.60
C SER A 37 1.23 -14.78 -10.17
N LEU A 38 2.54 -14.96 -9.93
CA LEU A 38 3.08 -15.18 -8.59
C LEU A 38 2.89 -13.96 -7.67
N ALA A 39 3.22 -12.76 -8.15
CA ALA A 39 3.05 -11.50 -7.42
C ALA A 39 1.59 -11.31 -7.00
N LEU A 40 0.68 -11.55 -7.95
CA LEU A 40 -0.74 -11.39 -7.72
C LEU A 40 -1.30 -12.44 -6.75
N GLY A 41 -0.90 -13.70 -6.91
CA GLY A 41 -1.25 -14.75 -5.95
C GLY A 41 -0.74 -14.44 -4.53
N LEU A 42 0.48 -13.89 -4.42
CA LEU A 42 1.05 -13.46 -3.14
C LEU A 42 0.22 -12.33 -2.53
N ALA A 43 -0.21 -11.36 -3.35
CA ALA A 43 -1.06 -10.27 -2.92
C ALA A 43 -2.41 -10.74 -2.39
N THR A 44 -3.11 -11.60 -3.14
CA THR A 44 -4.42 -12.12 -2.73
C THR A 44 -4.30 -12.97 -1.46
N SER A 45 -3.28 -13.83 -1.40
CA SER A 45 -3.03 -14.67 -0.22
C SER A 45 -2.60 -13.83 1.00
N GLY A 46 -1.83 -12.77 0.77
CA GLY A 46 -1.39 -11.81 1.78
C GLY A 46 -2.56 -11.06 2.42
N ILE A 47 -3.55 -10.63 1.63
CA ILE A 47 -4.79 -10.03 2.14
C ILE A 47 -5.52 -11.00 3.08
N ILE A 48 -5.70 -12.25 2.66
CA ILE A 48 -6.40 -13.27 3.47
C ILE A 48 -5.62 -13.56 4.75
N ALA A 49 -4.31 -13.81 4.63
CA ALA A 49 -3.45 -14.10 5.76
C ALA A 49 -3.38 -12.93 6.73
N GLY A 50 -3.20 -11.72 6.22
CA GLY A 50 -3.13 -10.47 6.98
C GLY A 50 -4.42 -10.15 7.72
N LEU A 51 -5.58 -10.38 7.09
CA LEU A 51 -6.88 -10.23 7.74
C LEU A 51 -7.03 -11.22 8.90
N ILE A 52 -6.83 -12.52 8.64
CA ILE A 52 -7.01 -13.57 9.64
C ILE A 52 -6.04 -13.37 10.81
N SER A 53 -4.75 -13.23 10.51
CA SER A 53 -3.72 -13.05 11.53
C SER A 53 -3.85 -11.70 12.25
N GLY A 54 -4.20 -10.62 11.56
CA GLY A 54 -4.45 -9.31 12.14
C GLY A 54 -5.58 -9.33 13.15
N VAL A 55 -6.71 -9.95 12.80
CA VAL A 55 -7.85 -10.14 13.73
C VAL A 55 -7.44 -10.99 14.94
N ILE A 56 -6.62 -12.03 14.74
CA ILE A 56 -6.07 -12.83 15.85
C ILE A 56 -5.19 -11.97 16.77
N LEU A 57 -4.30 -11.15 16.21
CA LEU A 57 -3.40 -10.25 16.95
C LEU A 57 -4.18 -9.18 17.73
N VAL A 58 -5.20 -8.58 17.11
CA VAL A 58 -6.11 -7.63 17.76
C VAL A 58 -6.80 -8.30 18.94
N ASN A 59 -7.43 -9.47 18.72
CA ASN A 59 -8.12 -10.20 19.78
C ASN A 59 -7.18 -10.58 20.92
N TRP A 60 -5.95 -10.99 20.61
CA TRP A 60 -4.92 -11.25 21.60
C TRP A 60 -4.57 -10.00 22.42
N ALA A 61 -4.40 -8.85 21.76
CA ALA A 61 -4.05 -7.60 22.41
C ALA A 61 -5.18 -7.07 23.31
N VAL A 62 -6.42 -7.13 22.85
CA VAL A 62 -7.62 -6.76 23.64
C VAL A 62 -7.76 -7.66 24.86
N ARG A 63 -7.61 -8.98 24.70
CA ARG A 63 -7.67 -9.94 25.83
C ARG A 63 -6.58 -9.72 26.86
N LYS A 64 -5.41 -9.25 26.44
CA LYS A 64 -4.29 -8.91 27.34
C LYS A 64 -4.40 -7.52 27.97
N GLY A 65 -5.40 -6.71 27.58
CA GLY A 65 -5.59 -5.35 28.10
C GLY A 65 -4.43 -4.41 27.76
N ILE A 66 -3.72 -4.67 26.65
CA ILE A 66 -2.59 -3.84 26.20
C ILE A 66 -3.01 -2.76 25.20
N THR A 67 -4.23 -2.83 24.68
CA THR A 67 -4.88 -1.78 23.88
C THR A 67 -5.33 -0.63 24.78
N LYS A 68 -5.24 0.60 24.31
CA LYS A 68 -5.63 1.80 25.05
C LYS A 68 -7.09 2.17 24.87
N GLN A 69 -7.63 2.02 23.66
CA GLN A 69 -8.99 2.48 23.33
C GLN A 69 -9.97 1.38 22.91
N ALA A 70 -9.49 0.15 22.72
CA ALA A 70 -10.34 -0.95 22.30
C ALA A 70 -11.36 -1.33 23.39
N LYS A 71 -12.64 -1.20 23.07
CA LYS A 71 -13.73 -1.73 23.90
C LYS A 71 -13.68 -3.26 23.90
N LYS A 72 -14.00 -3.88 25.03
CA LYS A 72 -14.23 -5.34 25.05
C LYS A 72 -15.51 -5.64 24.29
N SER A 73 -15.62 -6.83 23.71
CA SER A 73 -16.85 -7.27 23.03
C SER A 73 -18.11 -7.19 23.92
N SER A 74 -17.95 -7.32 25.23
CA SER A 74 -19.01 -7.14 26.24
C SER A 74 -19.51 -5.70 26.38
N GLU A 75 -18.76 -4.71 25.91
CA GLU A 75 -19.03 -3.27 26.03
C GLU A 75 -19.57 -2.68 24.72
N LEU A 76 -19.64 -3.47 23.64
CA LEU A 76 -20.21 -3.05 22.34
C LEU A 76 -21.74 -3.15 22.38
N SER A 77 -22.41 -2.14 21.80
CA SER A 77 -23.84 -2.16 21.51
C SER A 77 -24.20 -3.20 20.45
N ASP A 78 -25.48 -3.55 20.34
CA ASP A 78 -25.94 -4.55 19.36
C ASP A 78 -25.83 -4.09 17.91
N THR A 79 -25.89 -2.77 17.65
CA THR A 79 -25.62 -2.19 16.33
C THR A 79 -24.13 -2.23 15.98
N GLU A 80 -23.25 -1.91 16.94
CA GLU A 80 -21.79 -2.06 16.78
C GLU A 80 -21.41 -3.53 16.52
N LYS A 81 -22.02 -4.49 17.24
CA LYS A 81 -21.80 -5.93 17.00
C LYS A 81 -22.27 -6.40 15.63
N LYS A 82 -23.33 -5.79 15.09
CA LYS A 82 -23.84 -6.09 13.74
C LYS A 82 -23.04 -5.39 12.64
N GLY A 83 -22.24 -4.37 12.97
CA GLY A 83 -21.47 -3.59 12.00
C GLY A 83 -22.33 -2.75 11.05
N VAL A 84 -23.55 -2.38 11.49
CA VAL A 84 -24.50 -1.61 10.67
C VAL A 84 -24.69 -0.24 11.28
N TYR A 85 -24.49 0.81 10.48
CA TYR A 85 -24.81 2.19 10.85
C TYR A 85 -26.33 2.36 10.98
N SER A 86 -26.78 3.23 11.88
CA SER A 86 -28.19 3.65 11.87
C SER A 86 -28.50 4.45 10.59
N GLU A 87 -29.76 4.49 10.16
CA GLU A 87 -30.19 5.06 8.85
C GLU A 87 -29.67 6.48 8.57
N ASN A 88 -29.27 7.25 9.59
CA ASN A 88 -28.85 8.65 9.47
C ASN A 88 -27.38 8.93 9.84
N ASP A 89 -26.56 7.91 10.18
CA ASP A 89 -25.27 8.19 10.84
C ASP A 89 -24.17 8.70 9.89
N GLN A 90 -24.08 8.19 8.65
CA GLN A 90 -22.95 8.53 7.77
C GLN A 90 -23.29 8.52 6.28
N PRO A 91 -23.28 9.69 5.59
CA PRO A 91 -23.41 9.71 4.14
C PRO A 91 -22.17 9.12 3.47
N ALA A 92 -22.38 8.42 2.36
CA ALA A 92 -21.30 7.83 1.53
C ALA A 92 -20.50 8.88 0.74
N GLY A 93 -21.04 10.09 0.57
CA GLY A 93 -20.47 11.23 -0.12
C GLY A 93 -21.42 12.43 -0.09
N HIS A 94 -20.95 13.60 -0.49
CA HIS A 94 -21.76 14.81 -0.62
C HIS A 94 -21.79 15.32 -2.06
N LEU A 95 -22.94 15.86 -2.48
CA LEU A 95 -23.05 16.57 -3.76
C LEU A 95 -22.31 17.91 -3.64
N THR A 96 -21.34 18.12 -4.52
CA THR A 96 -20.49 19.33 -4.59
C THR A 96 -20.94 20.30 -5.68
N THR A 97 -21.77 19.82 -6.59
CA THR A 97 -22.31 20.56 -7.73
C THR A 97 -23.82 20.42 -7.76
N ARG A 98 -24.47 21.40 -8.40
CA ARG A 98 -25.87 21.28 -8.79
C ARG A 98 -25.97 20.25 -9.91
N SER A 99 -26.75 19.20 -9.72
CA SER A 99 -26.92 18.12 -10.70
C SER A 99 -27.45 18.62 -12.05
N GLU A 100 -28.11 19.78 -12.09
CA GLU A 100 -28.53 20.42 -13.34
C GLU A 100 -27.37 20.96 -14.19
N SER A 101 -26.21 21.22 -13.57
CA SER A 101 -25.01 21.71 -14.25
C SER A 101 -24.08 20.56 -14.65
N ILE A 102 -23.67 19.77 -13.66
CA ILE A 102 -22.82 18.61 -13.84
C ILE A 102 -22.94 17.73 -12.60
N ASP A 103 -22.97 16.42 -12.79
CA ASP A 103 -23.01 15.50 -11.67
C ASP A 103 -21.70 15.54 -10.87
N SER A 104 -21.81 15.49 -9.54
CA SER A 104 -20.63 15.53 -8.66
C SER A 104 -19.72 14.32 -8.86
N LEU A 105 -20.27 13.15 -9.19
CA LEU A 105 -19.49 11.95 -9.52
C LEU A 105 -18.63 12.19 -10.75
N THR A 106 -19.22 12.80 -11.79
CA THR A 106 -18.51 13.16 -13.02
C THR A 106 -17.33 14.08 -12.74
N ILE A 107 -17.49 15.09 -11.89
CA ILE A 107 -16.41 15.99 -11.50
C ILE A 107 -15.25 15.24 -10.85
N ASN A 108 -15.54 14.29 -9.94
CA ASN A 108 -14.48 13.50 -9.30
C ASN A 108 -13.73 12.63 -10.33
N PHE A 109 -14.44 12.04 -11.29
CA PHE A 109 -13.81 11.32 -12.41
C PHE A 109 -12.96 12.23 -13.31
N VAL A 110 -13.38 13.47 -13.58
CA VAL A 110 -12.58 14.43 -14.35
C VAL A 110 -11.21 14.66 -13.70
N PHE A 111 -11.17 14.88 -12.38
CA PHE A 111 -9.90 15.06 -11.68
C PHE A 111 -9.04 13.79 -11.69
N ILE A 112 -9.65 12.61 -11.56
CA ILE A 112 -8.93 11.33 -11.70
C ILE A 112 -8.31 11.22 -13.10
N PHE A 113 -9.09 11.41 -14.17
CA PHE A 113 -8.60 11.28 -15.54
C PHE A 113 -7.56 12.33 -15.92
N LEU A 114 -7.68 13.57 -15.44
CA LEU A 114 -6.66 14.59 -15.61
C LEU A 114 -5.34 14.18 -14.93
N SER A 115 -5.41 13.62 -13.72
CA SER A 115 -4.24 13.13 -13.01
C SER A 115 -3.52 12.02 -13.78
N ILE A 116 -4.27 11.06 -14.31
CA ILE A 116 -3.73 9.99 -15.16
C ILE A 116 -3.13 10.56 -16.46
N GLY A 117 -3.83 11.51 -17.11
CA GLY A 117 -3.37 12.15 -18.33
C GLY A 117 -2.04 12.89 -18.15
N ILE A 118 -1.89 13.63 -17.05
CA ILE A 118 -0.61 14.26 -16.67
C ILE A 118 0.46 13.19 -16.45
N GLY A 119 0.13 12.10 -15.75
CA GLY A 119 1.04 10.97 -15.58
C GLY A 119 1.54 10.39 -16.90
N MET A 120 0.67 10.25 -17.90
CA MET A 120 1.05 9.76 -19.23
C MET A 120 2.01 10.73 -19.93
N ILE A 121 1.76 12.04 -19.82
CA ILE A 121 2.63 13.07 -20.38
C ILE A 121 4.00 13.05 -19.71
N LEU A 122 4.04 12.95 -18.38
CA LEU A 122 5.28 12.86 -17.61
C LEU A 122 6.07 11.61 -18.00
N LEU A 123 5.43 10.45 -18.08
CA LEU A 123 6.09 9.20 -18.46
C LEU A 123 6.70 9.30 -19.87
N LYS A 124 5.92 9.77 -20.85
CA LYS A 124 6.43 9.99 -22.23
C LYS A 124 7.60 10.97 -22.26
N GLY A 125 7.53 12.05 -21.47
CA GLY A 125 8.62 13.02 -21.35
C GLY A 125 9.90 12.41 -20.76
N LEU A 126 9.77 11.56 -19.74
CA LEU A 126 10.89 10.84 -19.14
C LEU A 126 11.55 9.85 -20.09
N VAL A 127 10.75 9.06 -20.82
CA VAL A 127 11.28 8.13 -21.84
C VAL A 127 11.98 8.90 -22.97
N MET A 128 11.42 10.04 -23.40
CA MET A 128 12.07 10.90 -24.40
C MET A 128 13.42 11.45 -23.91
N LEU A 129 13.50 11.85 -22.65
CA LEU A 129 14.75 12.30 -22.01
C LEU A 129 15.80 11.19 -21.94
N GLU A 130 15.40 9.99 -21.53
CA GLU A 130 16.29 8.81 -21.49
C GLU A 130 16.92 8.55 -22.87
N ASN A 131 16.08 8.49 -23.90
CA ASN A 131 16.52 8.25 -25.27
C ASN A 131 17.46 9.36 -25.79
N ALA A 132 17.25 10.61 -25.38
CA ALA A 132 18.07 11.73 -25.79
C ALA A 132 19.44 11.81 -25.07
N THR A 133 19.62 11.14 -23.93
CA THR A 133 20.76 11.35 -23.03
C THR A 133 21.64 10.10 -22.87
N TRP A 134 21.27 9.18 -21.98
CA TRP A 134 22.07 8.00 -21.65
C TRP A 134 21.53 6.71 -22.26
N GLY A 135 20.23 6.64 -22.58
CA GLY A 135 19.58 5.42 -23.05
C GLY A 135 20.21 4.87 -24.32
N ASN A 136 20.51 5.75 -25.29
CA ASN A 136 21.21 5.36 -26.53
C ASN A 136 22.73 5.28 -26.37
N ALA A 137 23.32 5.99 -25.40
CA ALA A 137 24.77 6.09 -25.24
C ALA A 137 25.36 4.91 -24.44
N TYR A 138 24.61 4.35 -23.50
CA TYR A 138 25.05 3.29 -22.59
C TYR A 138 24.16 2.04 -22.63
N ASP A 139 23.14 2.01 -23.51
CA ASP A 139 22.14 0.93 -23.63
C ASP A 139 21.40 0.62 -22.31
N VAL A 140 21.23 1.64 -21.46
CA VAL A 140 20.52 1.55 -20.19
C VAL A 140 19.14 2.17 -20.34
N ARG A 141 18.09 1.33 -20.49
CA ARG A 141 16.69 1.75 -20.66
C ARG A 141 15.86 1.41 -19.43
N VAL A 142 15.88 2.27 -18.43
CA VAL A 142 15.18 2.05 -17.15
C VAL A 142 13.82 2.72 -17.16
N LEU A 143 13.72 3.92 -17.76
CA LEU A 143 12.50 4.73 -17.74
C LEU A 143 11.41 4.17 -18.68
N GLU A 144 11.80 3.47 -19.75
CA GLU A 144 10.86 2.75 -20.62
C GLU A 144 10.03 1.69 -19.86
N HIS A 145 10.61 1.09 -18.83
CA HIS A 145 9.98 0.02 -18.04
C HIS A 145 9.16 0.54 -16.85
N LEU A 146 9.09 1.85 -16.70
CA LEU A 146 8.46 2.48 -15.55
C LEU A 146 6.93 2.49 -15.70
N PRO A 147 6.16 1.97 -14.72
CA PRO A 147 4.71 1.94 -14.78
C PRO A 147 4.08 3.33 -14.81
N LEU A 148 2.88 3.43 -15.37
CA LEU A 148 2.15 4.70 -15.45
C LEU A 148 1.67 5.22 -14.08
N PHE A 149 1.36 4.33 -13.14
CA PHE A 149 0.60 4.73 -11.95
C PHE A 149 1.37 5.63 -10.95
N PRO A 150 2.70 5.50 -10.71
CA PRO A 150 3.43 6.47 -9.87
C PRO A 150 3.45 7.86 -10.51
N LEU A 151 3.42 7.93 -11.84
CA LEU A 151 3.40 9.18 -12.60
C LEU A 151 2.01 9.80 -12.57
N ALA A 152 0.96 8.97 -12.59
CA ALA A 152 -0.41 9.41 -12.34
C ALA A 152 -0.59 9.97 -10.91
N LEU A 153 0.10 9.40 -9.91
CA LEU A 153 0.12 9.94 -8.54
C LEU A 153 0.74 11.34 -8.50
N LEU A 154 1.88 11.55 -9.18
CA LEU A 154 2.47 12.89 -9.34
C LEU A 154 1.51 13.84 -10.07
N GLY A 155 0.79 13.35 -11.08
CA GLY A 155 -0.28 14.10 -11.73
C GLY A 155 -1.39 14.51 -10.76
N GLY A 156 -1.79 13.61 -9.86
CA GLY A 156 -2.77 13.88 -8.80
C GLY A 156 -2.29 14.94 -7.81
N VAL A 157 -1.02 14.89 -7.39
CA VAL A 157 -0.42 15.93 -6.54
C VAL A 157 -0.42 17.28 -7.26
N LEU A 158 -0.02 17.31 -8.53
CA LEU A 158 -0.04 18.53 -9.33
C LEU A 158 -1.47 19.10 -9.45
N ILE A 159 -2.45 18.26 -9.78
CA ILE A 159 -3.86 18.65 -9.84
C ILE A 159 -4.34 19.19 -8.50
N GLN A 160 -3.99 18.54 -7.38
CA GLN A 160 -4.36 18.99 -6.05
C GLN A 160 -3.77 20.38 -5.71
N VAL A 161 -2.50 20.60 -6.06
CA VAL A 161 -1.84 21.90 -5.88
C VAL A 161 -2.49 22.99 -6.73
N LEU A 162 -2.78 22.70 -7.99
CA LEU A 162 -3.46 23.64 -8.89
C LEU A 162 -4.89 23.91 -8.43
N TYR A 163 -5.63 22.88 -8.04
CA TYR A 163 -6.99 22.97 -7.53
C TYR A 163 -7.06 23.86 -6.28
N THR A 164 -6.18 23.62 -5.30
CA THR A 164 -6.14 24.40 -4.05
C THR A 164 -5.73 25.86 -4.29
N ARG A 165 -4.96 26.12 -5.35
CA ARG A 165 -4.50 27.48 -5.70
C ARG A 165 -5.51 28.27 -6.53
N PHE A 166 -6.21 27.63 -7.46
CA PHE A 166 -7.01 28.32 -8.48
C PHE A 166 -8.52 28.15 -8.32
N ILE A 167 -8.99 27.13 -7.58
CA ILE A 167 -10.42 26.80 -7.47
C ILE A 167 -10.84 26.92 -5.99
N PRO A 168 -11.53 28.00 -5.59
CA PRO A 168 -11.98 28.17 -4.21
C PRO A 168 -13.19 27.31 -3.84
N GLN A 169 -13.95 26.81 -4.81
CA GLN A 169 -15.13 25.98 -4.56
C GLN A 169 -14.74 24.53 -4.23
N LYS A 170 -15.42 23.93 -3.24
CA LYS A 170 -15.27 22.51 -2.89
C LYS A 170 -15.96 21.62 -3.92
N LEU A 171 -15.24 21.25 -4.98
CA LEU A 171 -15.73 20.42 -6.08
C LEU A 171 -15.42 18.93 -5.88
N ILE A 172 -14.32 18.61 -5.22
CA ILE A 172 -13.89 17.23 -4.91
C ILE A 172 -14.49 16.82 -3.56
N ASP A 173 -15.24 15.73 -3.53
CA ASP A 173 -15.75 15.14 -2.29
C ASP A 173 -14.88 13.96 -1.89
N LYS A 174 -14.20 14.07 -0.75
CA LYS A 174 -13.26 13.04 -0.27
C LYS A 174 -13.95 11.70 -0.03
N LYS A 175 -15.17 11.70 0.51
CA LYS A 175 -15.92 10.48 0.81
C LYS A 175 -16.26 9.74 -0.49
N MET A 176 -16.77 10.45 -1.51
CA MET A 176 -17.05 9.87 -2.82
C MET A 176 -15.78 9.39 -3.52
N MET A 177 -14.66 10.14 -3.44
CA MET A 177 -13.37 9.69 -3.97
C MET A 177 -12.92 8.35 -3.35
N MET A 178 -13.08 8.18 -2.03
CA MET A 178 -12.79 6.91 -1.35
C MET A 178 -13.72 5.76 -1.80
N ARG A 179 -14.99 6.05 -2.13
CA ARG A 179 -15.91 5.03 -2.68
C ARG A 179 -15.54 4.62 -4.10
N ILE A 180 -15.17 5.58 -4.95
CA ILE A 180 -14.65 5.29 -6.31
C ILE A 180 -13.39 4.44 -6.20
N GLN A 181 -12.46 4.80 -5.30
CA GLN A 181 -11.25 4.04 -5.04
C GLN A 181 -11.57 2.60 -4.60
N GLY A 182 -12.46 2.41 -3.62
CA GLY A 182 -12.87 1.08 -3.16
C GLY A 182 -13.44 0.23 -4.29
N PHE A 183 -14.37 0.79 -5.07
CA PHE A 183 -14.95 0.10 -6.22
C PHE A 183 -13.91 -0.25 -7.30
N ALA A 184 -13.00 0.67 -7.60
CA ALA A 184 -11.92 0.43 -8.56
C ALA A 184 -10.96 -0.68 -8.07
N LEU A 185 -10.66 -0.73 -6.77
CA LEU A 185 -9.88 -1.80 -6.16
C LEU A 185 -10.61 -3.15 -6.23
N ASP A 186 -11.91 -3.19 -5.97
CA ASP A 186 -12.71 -4.42 -6.07
C ASP A 186 -12.71 -4.96 -7.51
N LEU A 187 -12.93 -4.09 -8.50
CA LEU A 187 -12.84 -4.46 -9.92
C LEU A 187 -11.45 -4.96 -10.29
N LEU A 188 -10.41 -4.31 -9.77
CA LEU A 188 -9.03 -4.74 -9.98
C LEU A 188 -8.81 -6.13 -9.39
N ILE A 189 -9.20 -6.37 -8.14
CA ILE A 189 -9.06 -7.67 -7.47
C ILE A 189 -9.80 -8.75 -8.24
N VAL A 190 -11.04 -8.51 -8.66
CA VAL A 190 -11.85 -9.47 -9.44
C VAL A 190 -11.19 -9.77 -10.79
N SER A 191 -10.79 -8.73 -11.53
CA SER A 191 -10.07 -8.88 -12.81
C SER A 191 -8.76 -9.64 -12.63
N ALA A 192 -8.05 -9.35 -11.55
CA ALA A 192 -6.79 -9.99 -11.24
C ALA A 192 -7.03 -11.48 -10.94
N ILE A 193 -7.93 -11.84 -10.02
CA ILE A 193 -8.31 -13.24 -9.73
C ILE A 193 -8.75 -13.97 -11.00
N ALA A 194 -9.54 -13.31 -11.86
CA ALA A 194 -10.01 -13.88 -13.12
C ALA A 194 -8.89 -14.14 -14.15
N THR A 195 -7.76 -13.43 -14.04
CA THR A 195 -6.62 -13.53 -14.98
C THR A 195 -5.41 -14.27 -14.40
N ILE A 196 -5.46 -14.71 -13.12
CA ILE A 196 -4.40 -15.52 -12.51
C ILE A 196 -4.25 -16.84 -13.28
N SER A 197 -3.02 -17.12 -13.72
CA SER A 197 -2.67 -18.44 -14.23
C SER A 197 -2.38 -19.39 -13.06
N LEU A 198 -3.33 -20.29 -12.77
CA LEU A 198 -3.12 -21.37 -11.80
C LEU A 198 -1.97 -22.31 -12.22
N ALA A 199 -1.75 -22.46 -13.53
CA ALA A 199 -0.63 -23.23 -14.06
C ALA A 199 0.73 -22.57 -13.71
N GLY A 200 0.85 -21.25 -13.90
CA GLY A 200 2.08 -20.51 -13.58
C GLY A 200 2.42 -20.52 -12.08
N ILE A 201 1.41 -20.50 -11.21
CA ILE A 201 1.63 -20.70 -9.76
C ILE A 201 2.03 -22.15 -9.48
N GLY A 202 1.38 -23.13 -10.13
CA GLY A 202 1.67 -24.56 -9.93
C GLY A 202 3.11 -24.94 -10.28
N GLU A 203 3.64 -24.42 -11.38
CA GLU A 203 5.03 -24.66 -11.82
C GLU A 203 6.07 -24.05 -10.88
N HIS A 204 5.70 -23.00 -10.16
CA HIS A 204 6.58 -22.26 -9.25
C HIS A 204 6.08 -22.24 -7.80
N ILE A 205 5.30 -23.25 -7.41
CA ILE A 205 4.65 -23.32 -6.10
C ILE A 205 5.66 -23.27 -4.95
N TYR A 206 6.86 -23.80 -5.15
CA TYR A 206 7.92 -23.76 -4.14
C TYR A 206 8.42 -22.33 -3.89
N VAL A 207 8.59 -21.54 -4.96
CA VAL A 207 8.96 -20.12 -4.87
C VAL A 207 7.86 -19.33 -4.18
N PHE A 208 6.62 -19.56 -4.60
CA PHE A 208 5.44 -18.96 -4.00
C PHE A 208 5.37 -19.19 -2.49
N LEU A 209 5.46 -20.45 -2.05
CA LEU A 209 5.35 -20.82 -0.64
C LEU A 209 6.49 -20.24 0.21
N ILE A 210 7.72 -20.21 -0.30
CA ILE A 210 8.84 -19.59 0.41
C ILE A 210 8.60 -18.10 0.60
N LEU A 211 8.27 -17.38 -0.47
CA LEU A 211 8.07 -15.93 -0.40
C LEU A 211 6.87 -15.57 0.48
N PHE A 212 5.77 -16.33 0.36
CA PHE A 212 4.60 -16.17 1.20
C PHE A 212 4.93 -16.40 2.68
N ALA A 213 5.56 -17.54 3.00
CA ALA A 213 5.93 -17.86 4.37
C ALA A 213 6.93 -16.85 4.95
N ALA A 214 7.92 -16.41 4.16
CA ALA A 214 8.88 -15.39 4.57
C ALA A 214 8.21 -14.04 4.84
N GLY A 215 7.36 -13.57 3.92
CA GLY A 215 6.62 -12.31 4.06
C GLY A 215 5.69 -12.31 5.28
N VAL A 216 4.90 -13.37 5.46
CA VAL A 216 4.01 -13.51 6.63
C VAL A 216 4.81 -13.59 7.93
N SER A 217 5.86 -14.41 7.97
CA SER A 217 6.70 -14.57 9.17
C SER A 217 7.40 -13.28 9.56
N TRP A 218 7.92 -12.54 8.57
CA TRP A 218 8.57 -11.25 8.79
C TRP A 218 7.61 -10.20 9.35
N ASN A 219 6.40 -10.09 8.79
CA ASN A 219 5.39 -9.16 9.27
C ASN A 219 4.93 -9.53 10.70
N LEU A 220 4.68 -10.81 10.97
CA LEU A 220 4.33 -11.29 12.31
C LEU A 220 5.44 -11.02 13.32
N PHE A 221 6.69 -11.32 12.96
CA PHE A 221 7.85 -11.03 13.79
C PHE A 221 7.97 -9.53 14.08
N SER A 222 7.80 -8.70 13.05
CA SER A 222 7.87 -7.24 13.17
C SER A 222 6.82 -6.72 14.13
N PHE A 223 5.57 -7.18 14.04
CA PHE A 223 4.52 -6.79 14.99
C PHE A 223 4.79 -7.29 16.42
N VAL A 224 5.03 -8.60 16.59
CA VAL A 224 5.12 -9.21 17.93
C VAL A 224 6.35 -8.76 18.70
N PHE A 225 7.48 -8.54 18.01
CA PHE A 225 8.76 -8.24 18.65
C PHE A 225 9.27 -6.82 18.40
N LEU A 226 9.27 -6.36 17.15
CA LEU A 226 9.87 -5.06 16.80
C LEU A 226 8.97 -3.90 17.21
N ALA A 227 7.67 -3.95 16.92
CA ALA A 227 6.73 -2.86 17.24
C ALA A 227 6.77 -2.54 18.74
N LYS A 228 6.69 -3.57 19.59
CA LYS A 228 6.79 -3.42 21.06
C LYS A 228 8.09 -2.75 21.53
N LYS A 229 9.21 -2.99 20.83
CA LYS A 229 10.54 -2.46 21.19
C LYS A 229 10.85 -1.11 20.56
N MET A 230 10.28 -0.80 19.39
CA MET A 230 10.60 0.39 18.61
C MET A 230 9.62 1.54 18.87
N LEU A 231 8.35 1.22 19.15
CA LEU A 231 7.29 2.20 19.33
C LEU A 231 7.09 2.51 20.82
N PRO A 232 7.36 3.75 21.26
CA PRO A 232 7.33 4.10 22.69
C PRO A 232 5.90 4.16 23.24
N ASP A 233 4.96 4.68 22.46
CA ASP A 233 3.57 4.92 22.79
C ASP A 233 2.64 4.18 21.83
N TYR A 234 1.45 3.77 22.31
CA TYR A 234 0.39 3.16 21.48
C TYR A 234 0.90 2.09 20.49
N TRP A 235 1.84 1.25 20.94
CA TRP A 235 2.57 0.34 20.05
C TRP A 235 1.66 -0.70 19.37
N VAL A 236 0.53 -1.04 20.00
CA VAL A 236 -0.46 -1.95 19.41
C VAL A 236 -1.21 -1.23 18.29
N GLU A 237 -1.73 -0.05 18.56
CA GLU A 237 -2.53 0.75 17.62
C GLU A 237 -1.69 1.17 16.40
N ARG A 238 -0.49 1.69 16.65
CA ARG A 238 0.48 2.02 15.60
C ARG A 238 0.95 0.75 14.86
N GLY A 239 1.34 -0.28 15.62
CA GLY A 239 1.93 -1.49 15.05
C GLY A 239 0.95 -2.31 14.21
N ILE A 240 -0.33 -2.40 14.61
CA ILE A 240 -1.32 -3.22 13.88
C ILE A 240 -1.72 -2.56 12.56
N LEU A 241 -1.72 -1.22 12.55
CA LEU A 241 -1.94 -0.41 11.37
C LEU A 241 -0.82 -0.63 10.34
N ASP A 242 0.45 -0.51 10.77
CA ASP A 242 1.60 -0.79 9.90
C ASP A 242 1.65 -2.27 9.48
N TYR A 243 1.36 -3.21 10.39
CA TYR A 243 1.27 -4.63 10.09
C TYR A 243 0.29 -4.94 8.96
N GLY A 244 -0.93 -4.39 9.05
CA GLY A 244 -1.97 -4.61 8.05
C GLY A 244 -1.62 -3.99 6.69
N GLN A 245 -0.94 -2.84 6.68
CA GLN A 245 -0.40 -2.24 5.45
C GLN A 245 0.66 -3.16 4.82
N SER A 246 1.69 -3.55 5.58
CA SER A 246 2.86 -4.25 5.05
C SER A 246 2.58 -5.69 4.61
N ILE A 247 1.56 -6.36 5.15
CA ILE A 247 1.16 -7.71 4.70
C ILE A 247 0.15 -7.69 3.54
N ALA A 248 -0.60 -6.60 3.40
CA ALA A 248 -1.74 -6.52 2.50
C ALA A 248 -1.83 -5.12 1.87
N MET A 249 -2.58 -4.21 2.48
CA MET A 249 -2.71 -2.85 1.96
C MET A 249 -3.18 -1.91 3.06
N THR A 250 -3.01 -0.61 2.82
CA THR A 250 -3.39 0.46 3.75
C THR A 250 -4.83 0.34 4.25
N THR A 251 -5.78 -0.12 3.42
CA THR A 251 -7.17 -0.33 3.85
C THR A 251 -7.31 -1.44 4.90
N THR A 252 -6.53 -2.53 4.79
CA THR A 252 -6.48 -3.60 5.78
C THR A 252 -5.91 -3.09 7.10
N GLY A 253 -4.83 -2.30 7.05
CA GLY A 253 -4.27 -1.65 8.24
C GLY A 253 -5.28 -0.73 8.94
N LEU A 254 -5.97 0.13 8.18
CA LEU A 254 -6.99 1.03 8.72
C LEU A 254 -8.18 0.29 9.31
N MET A 255 -8.60 -0.82 8.70
CA MET A 255 -9.67 -1.67 9.23
C MET A 255 -9.24 -2.32 10.56
N LEU A 256 -8.00 -2.83 10.65
CA LEU A 256 -7.49 -3.38 11.92
C LEU A 256 -7.35 -2.31 13.00
N LEU A 257 -6.92 -1.09 12.62
CA LEU A 257 -6.87 0.05 13.53
C LEU A 257 -8.26 0.36 14.11
N GLN A 258 -9.31 0.36 13.30
CA GLN A 258 -10.69 0.60 13.78
C GLN A 258 -11.14 -0.41 14.84
N MET A 259 -10.57 -1.62 14.87
CA MET A 259 -10.89 -2.59 15.91
C MET A 259 -10.22 -2.27 17.25
N VAL A 260 -9.11 -1.53 17.26
CA VAL A 260 -8.34 -1.18 18.47
C VAL A 260 -8.45 0.28 18.89
N ASP A 261 -8.82 1.15 17.95
CA ASP A 261 -9.01 2.59 18.10
C ASP A 261 -10.12 3.10 17.14
N PRO A 262 -11.40 2.75 17.39
CA PRO A 262 -12.52 3.06 16.50
C PRO A 262 -12.77 4.57 16.36
N GLU A 263 -12.64 5.31 17.46
CA GLU A 263 -12.89 6.76 17.52
C GLU A 263 -11.65 7.59 17.12
N LYS A 264 -10.53 6.93 16.79
CA LYS A 264 -9.25 7.56 16.41
C LYS A 264 -8.73 8.53 17.46
N GLU A 265 -8.85 8.16 18.74
CA GLU A 265 -8.39 8.99 19.85
C GLU A 265 -6.87 8.89 20.05
N THR A 266 -6.24 7.83 19.54
CA THR A 266 -4.79 7.69 19.62
C THR A 266 -4.10 8.44 18.47
N PRO A 267 -2.83 8.85 18.63
CA PRO A 267 -2.06 9.48 17.56
C PRO A 267 -1.73 8.52 16.40
N ALA A 268 -2.14 7.25 16.45
CA ALA A 268 -1.82 6.25 15.43
C ALA A 268 -2.33 6.66 14.04
N PHE A 269 -3.59 7.10 13.93
CA PHE A 269 -4.18 7.49 12.63
C PHE A 269 -3.45 8.70 12.01
N ASP A 270 -3.25 9.76 12.79
CA ASP A 270 -2.63 10.99 12.29
C ASP A 270 -1.17 10.78 11.91
N SER A 271 -0.40 10.12 12.79
CA SER A 271 1.02 9.84 12.53
C SER A 271 1.22 8.94 11.31
N PHE A 272 0.34 7.98 11.10
CA PHE A 272 0.32 7.16 9.90
C PHE A 272 0.01 8.00 8.66
N GLY A 273 -1.00 8.87 8.72
CA GLY A 273 -1.31 9.80 7.62
C GLY A 273 -0.11 10.65 7.20
N TYR A 274 0.65 11.18 8.16
CA TYR A 274 1.89 11.92 7.86
C TYR A 274 2.97 11.03 7.24
N LYS A 275 3.12 9.79 7.71
CA LYS A 275 4.05 8.80 7.13
C LYS A 275 3.72 8.53 5.66
N GLN A 276 2.45 8.35 5.32
CA GLN A 276 2.03 7.96 3.97
C GLN A 276 2.39 8.98 2.88
N ILE A 277 2.47 10.28 3.21
CA ILE A 277 2.82 11.33 2.23
C ILE A 277 4.21 11.08 1.62
N ILE A 278 5.15 10.57 2.42
CA ILE A 278 6.51 10.28 1.97
C ILE A 278 6.65 8.81 1.57
N PHE A 279 5.94 7.91 2.26
CA PHE A 279 6.10 6.48 2.12
C PHE A 279 5.53 5.95 0.79
N GLU A 280 4.24 6.15 0.53
CA GLU A 280 3.51 5.55 -0.60
C GLU A 280 4.04 5.98 -1.99
N PRO A 281 4.53 7.22 -2.22
CA PRO A 281 5.15 7.56 -3.49
C PRO A 281 6.48 6.82 -3.76
N ILE A 282 7.14 6.31 -2.72
CA ILE A 282 8.45 5.67 -2.82
C ILE A 282 8.31 4.15 -2.78
N VAL A 283 7.62 3.60 -1.79
CA VAL A 283 7.45 2.16 -1.51
C VAL A 283 5.97 1.80 -1.41
N GLY A 284 5.62 0.51 -1.30
CA GLY A 284 4.22 0.09 -1.23
C GLY A 284 3.45 0.28 -2.54
N GLY A 285 4.15 0.13 -3.66
CA GLY A 285 3.66 0.44 -5.00
C GLY A 285 4.32 1.70 -5.57
N GLY A 286 5.00 2.51 -4.78
CA GLY A 286 5.71 3.68 -5.27
C GLY A 286 6.85 3.42 -6.28
N LEU A 287 7.62 4.46 -6.55
CA LEU A 287 8.70 4.47 -7.55
C LEU A 287 9.74 3.36 -7.33
N PHE A 288 10.12 3.07 -6.08
CA PHE A 288 11.08 2.01 -5.77
C PHE A 288 10.48 0.64 -6.01
N THR A 289 9.23 0.39 -5.59
CA THR A 289 8.53 -0.87 -5.86
C THR A 289 8.46 -1.12 -7.36
N ALA A 290 8.10 -0.10 -8.14
CA ALA A 290 8.06 -0.17 -9.60
C ALA A 290 9.45 -0.41 -10.23
N ALA A 291 10.49 0.23 -9.71
CA ALA A 291 11.86 0.08 -10.20
C ALA A 291 12.57 -1.18 -9.70
N SER A 292 12.01 -1.88 -8.69
CA SER A 292 12.70 -2.98 -8.01
C SER A 292 13.15 -4.09 -8.97
N MET A 293 12.29 -4.51 -9.92
CA MET A 293 12.67 -5.51 -10.93
C MET A 293 13.71 -4.99 -11.93
N PRO A 294 13.53 -3.83 -12.59
CA PRO A 294 14.59 -3.23 -13.43
C PRO A 294 15.92 -3.07 -12.70
N LEU A 295 15.91 -2.67 -11.43
CA LEU A 295 17.12 -2.51 -10.62
C LEU A 295 17.80 -3.86 -10.35
N ILE A 296 17.04 -4.92 -10.04
CA ILE A 296 17.60 -6.27 -9.89
C ILE A 296 18.16 -6.77 -11.22
N ASN A 297 17.48 -6.50 -12.34
CA ASN A 297 17.94 -6.89 -13.67
C ASN A 297 19.26 -6.18 -14.04
N ALA A 298 19.36 -4.87 -13.79
CA ALA A 298 20.51 -4.06 -14.17
C ALA A 298 21.72 -4.22 -13.24
N PHE A 299 21.49 -4.24 -11.92
CA PHE A 299 22.55 -4.20 -10.91
C PHE A 299 22.76 -5.52 -10.18
N GLY A 300 21.91 -6.52 -10.44
CA GLY A 300 21.91 -7.82 -9.78
C GLY A 300 21.18 -7.82 -8.42
N PRO A 301 20.67 -8.99 -7.99
CA PRO A 301 19.89 -9.12 -6.76
C PRO A 301 20.70 -8.80 -5.49
N VAL A 302 22.01 -9.09 -5.49
CA VAL A 302 22.88 -8.88 -4.33
C VAL A 302 23.07 -7.39 -4.05
N SER A 303 23.24 -6.57 -5.09
CA SER A 303 23.40 -5.12 -4.96
C SER A 303 22.14 -4.47 -4.37
N VAL A 304 20.97 -4.87 -4.87
CA VAL A 304 19.68 -4.40 -4.36
C VAL A 304 19.47 -4.87 -2.92
N LEU A 305 19.79 -6.12 -2.60
CA LEU A 305 19.72 -6.66 -1.23
C LEU A 305 20.62 -5.90 -0.25
N ILE A 306 21.85 -5.56 -0.66
CA ILE A 306 22.75 -4.76 0.17
C ILE A 306 22.16 -3.37 0.41
N GLY A 307 21.63 -2.73 -0.64
CA GLY A 307 21.00 -1.42 -0.55
C GLY A 307 19.80 -1.40 0.40
N THR A 308 18.82 -2.28 0.16
CA THR A 308 17.60 -2.37 0.99
C THR A 308 17.90 -2.88 2.39
N GLY A 309 18.82 -3.84 2.54
CA GLY A 309 19.27 -4.35 3.82
C GLY A 309 19.98 -3.29 4.67
N THR A 310 20.77 -2.42 4.05
CA THR A 310 21.41 -1.29 4.75
C THR A 310 20.36 -0.29 5.24
N LEU A 311 19.38 0.06 4.40
CA LEU A 311 18.27 0.94 4.80
C LEU A 311 17.44 0.32 5.93
N MET A 312 17.13 -0.96 5.85
CA MET A 312 16.42 -1.70 6.90
C MET A 312 17.22 -1.70 8.21
N ALA A 313 18.52 -1.98 8.17
CA ALA A 313 19.38 -1.99 9.35
C ALA A 313 19.51 -0.59 9.98
N LEU A 314 19.61 0.45 9.15
CA LEU A 314 19.65 1.84 9.61
C LEU A 314 18.37 2.22 10.34
N TRP A 315 17.21 2.05 9.69
CA TRP A 315 15.92 2.41 10.29
C TRP A 315 15.55 1.50 11.47
N GLY A 316 15.89 0.21 11.39
CA GLY A 316 15.77 -0.73 12.50
C GLY A 316 16.62 -0.30 13.70
N GLY A 317 17.85 0.15 13.46
CA GLY A 317 18.74 0.69 14.49
C GLY A 317 18.21 1.97 15.12
N VAL A 318 17.70 2.91 14.31
CA VAL A 318 17.06 4.13 14.81
C VAL A 318 15.85 3.77 15.69
N GLY A 319 14.95 2.89 15.23
CA GLY A 319 13.80 2.49 16.01
C GLY A 319 14.17 1.79 17.32
N LEU A 320 15.12 0.85 17.30
CA LEU A 320 15.49 0.08 18.49
C LEU A 320 16.32 0.89 19.50
N PHE A 321 17.29 1.68 19.03
CA PHE A 321 18.26 2.34 19.92
C PHE A 321 17.90 3.78 20.26
N TYR A 322 17.18 4.49 19.41
CA TYR A 322 16.75 5.87 19.71
C TYR A 322 15.34 5.89 20.30
N PHE A 323 14.34 5.38 19.58
CA PHE A 323 12.95 5.39 20.04
C PHE A 323 12.68 4.36 21.14
N GLY A 324 13.21 3.14 21.01
CA GLY A 324 13.08 2.09 22.02
C GLY A 324 13.67 2.43 23.39
N LYS A 325 14.66 3.34 23.45
CA LYS A 325 15.19 3.84 24.72
C LYS A 325 14.27 4.86 25.39
N LYS A 326 13.51 5.66 24.63
CA LYS A 326 12.53 6.60 25.21
C LYS A 326 11.46 5.87 26.02
N GLN A 327 11.03 4.70 25.55
CA GLN A 327 10.07 3.83 26.24
C GLN A 327 10.52 3.38 27.66
N LYS A 328 11.84 3.33 27.92
CA LYS A 328 12.38 2.96 29.25
C LYS A 328 12.46 4.14 30.22
N ASN A 329 12.51 5.38 29.71
CA ASN A 329 12.67 6.55 30.56
C ASN A 329 11.32 7.14 31.03
N ASP A 330 10.21 6.76 30.37
CA ASP A 330 8.85 7.22 30.68
C ASP A 330 8.05 6.22 31.55
N LYS A 331 8.70 5.19 32.11
CA LYS A 331 8.12 4.21 33.06
C LYS A 331 8.75 4.35 34.44
#